data_AF-A0A6I2R094-F1
#
_entry.id   AF-A0A6I2R094-F1
#
_cell.length_a   1.000
_cell.length_b   1.000
_cell.length_c   1.000
_cell.angle_alpha   90.00
_cell.angle_beta   90.00
_cell.angle_gamma   90.00
#
_symmetry.space_group_name_H-M   'P 1'
#
loop_
_entity.id
_entity.type
_entity.pdbx_description
1 polymer ?
#
loop_
_entity_poly.entity_id
_entity_poly.type
_entity_poly.pdbx_seq_one_letter_code
_entity_poly.pdbx_strand_id
1 'polypeptide(L)'
;MEIKKFGSLIIRSKPVLPGRMYYRYKDHPTITLGASTPGNEIEWLEHDGLLIATRNILTGVSWDDLNRNKLILGKRVEIDGKRYWVRTMKNGPNHTPDDEWGHFLDACPDEHLLWDISCGYSWCINAVDPLKPDMKDLRGGSAARGRSQYSNNSSLVSFGWRPVLEPISPIPPDIDTLIGVDVVVKSQGSTIHGKLESVSAYDLTLRNAKIKSFGGNFKEFALNLPDGSVIADLSRIDFVLPLEKTAKEE
;
A
#
# COMPACT_ATOMS: atom_id res chain seq x y z
N MET A 1 -17.78 -1.24 4.54
CA MET A 1 -16.65 -2.13 4.23
C MET A 1 -17.16 -3.49 3.82
N GLU A 2 -16.46 -4.15 2.90
CA GLU A 2 -16.75 -5.51 2.45
C GLU A 2 -15.58 -6.43 2.83
N ILE A 3 -15.89 -7.65 3.30
CA ILE A 3 -14.88 -8.68 3.54
C ILE A 3 -14.61 -9.43 2.23
N LYS A 4 -13.35 -9.48 1.81
CA LYS A 4 -12.89 -10.17 0.60
C LYS A 4 -11.90 -11.28 0.99
N LYS A 5 -11.96 -12.42 0.29
CA LYS A 5 -11.06 -13.56 0.53
C LYS A 5 -10.35 -13.95 -0.75
N PHE A 6 -9.05 -13.66 -0.81
CA PHE A 6 -8.22 -13.97 -1.98
C PHE A 6 -6.74 -13.78 -1.65
N GLY A 7 -5.89 -14.32 -2.52
CA GLY A 7 -4.45 -14.31 -2.41
C GLY A 7 -3.93 -15.18 -1.27
N SER A 8 -2.66 -15.58 -1.40
CA SER A 8 -2.00 -16.38 -0.37
C SER A 8 -0.67 -15.79 0.02
N LEU A 9 -0.31 -15.94 1.31
CA LEU A 9 1.03 -15.67 1.79
C LEU A 9 1.96 -16.75 1.22
N ILE A 10 3.00 -16.32 0.50
CA ILE A 10 3.98 -17.20 -0.12
C ILE A 10 5.31 -17.02 0.60
N ILE A 11 5.85 -18.11 1.14
CA ILE A 11 7.20 -18.15 1.74
C ILE A 11 8.02 -19.23 1.04
N ARG A 12 9.20 -18.87 0.52
CA ARG A 12 10.05 -19.78 -0.31
C ARG A 12 9.25 -20.45 -1.44
N SER A 13 8.44 -19.66 -2.15
CA SER A 13 7.59 -20.10 -3.26
C SER A 13 6.50 -21.12 -2.89
N LYS A 14 6.16 -21.28 -1.60
CA LYS A 14 5.08 -22.15 -1.14
C LYS A 14 3.99 -21.34 -0.43
N PRO A 15 2.69 -21.60 -0.72
CA PRO A 15 1.60 -21.00 0.02
C PRO A 15 1.60 -21.52 1.46
N VAL A 16 1.33 -20.61 2.39
CA VAL A 16 1.26 -20.91 3.82
C VAL A 16 0.07 -20.19 4.45
N LEU A 17 -0.45 -20.75 5.53
CA LEU A 17 -1.58 -20.18 6.24
C LEU A 17 -1.27 -18.76 6.76
N PRO A 18 -2.22 -17.81 6.69
CA PRO A 18 -2.13 -16.55 7.42
C PRO A 18 -1.94 -16.79 8.93
N GLY A 19 -1.09 -15.98 9.55
CA GLY A 19 -0.72 -16.07 10.97
C GLY A 19 0.44 -17.04 11.26
N ARG A 20 1.17 -17.49 10.23
CA ARG A 20 2.36 -18.33 10.41
C ARG A 20 3.48 -17.56 11.12
N MET A 21 4.25 -18.27 11.94
CA MET A 21 5.40 -17.74 12.67
C MET A 21 6.66 -17.74 11.80
N TYR A 22 7.32 -16.59 11.68
CA TYR A 22 8.48 -16.37 10.82
C TYR A 22 9.73 -17.13 11.24
N TYR A 23 10.01 -17.28 12.55
CA TYR A 23 11.22 -17.98 13.04
C TYR A 23 11.34 -19.45 12.57
N ARG A 24 10.24 -20.04 12.08
CA ARG A 24 10.23 -21.39 11.49
C ARG A 24 11.01 -21.47 10.18
N TYR A 25 11.32 -20.33 9.58
CA TYR A 25 12.03 -20.20 8.32
C TYR A 25 13.41 -19.61 8.57
N LYS A 26 14.45 -20.40 8.35
CA LYS A 26 15.85 -19.96 8.48
C LYS A 26 16.26 -19.05 7.31
N ASP A 27 17.42 -18.40 7.43
CA ASP A 27 18.14 -17.78 6.31
C ASP A 27 17.36 -16.67 5.56
N HIS A 28 16.59 -15.85 6.28
CA HIS A 28 15.82 -14.72 5.73
C HIS A 28 15.02 -15.10 4.45
N PRO A 29 13.99 -15.96 4.55
CA PRO A 29 13.27 -16.45 3.38
C PRO A 29 12.66 -15.31 2.55
N THR A 30 12.44 -15.62 1.27
CA THR A 30 11.60 -14.77 0.42
C THR A 30 10.15 -14.81 0.91
N ILE A 31 9.56 -13.63 1.06
CA ILE A 31 8.18 -13.41 1.45
C ILE A 31 7.48 -12.60 0.35
N THR A 32 6.33 -13.06 -0.11
CA THR A 32 5.49 -12.33 -1.06
C THR A 32 4.03 -12.74 -0.91
N LEU A 33 3.15 -12.06 -1.64
CA LEU A 33 1.79 -12.53 -1.90
C LEU A 33 1.70 -13.08 -3.32
N GLY A 34 0.83 -14.04 -3.52
CA GLY A 34 0.56 -14.66 -4.83
C GLY A 34 -0.87 -15.14 -4.93
N ALA A 35 -1.17 -15.90 -5.99
CA ALA A 35 -2.49 -16.41 -6.29
C ALA A 35 -3.15 -17.16 -5.12
N SER A 36 -4.48 -17.14 -5.10
CA SER A 36 -5.31 -17.82 -4.12
C SER A 36 -5.04 -19.33 -4.15
N THR A 37 -4.62 -19.88 -3.01
CA THR A 37 -4.55 -21.32 -2.78
C THR A 37 -5.65 -21.72 -1.81
N PRO A 38 -6.51 -22.71 -2.14
CA PRO A 38 -7.58 -23.17 -1.26
C PRO A 38 -7.12 -23.41 0.17
N GLY A 39 -7.79 -22.77 1.13
CA GLY A 39 -7.50 -22.85 2.57
C GLY A 39 -6.35 -21.95 3.05
N ASN A 40 -5.68 -21.21 2.17
CA ASN A 40 -4.62 -20.25 2.51
C ASN A 40 -4.99 -18.82 2.07
N GLU A 41 -6.26 -18.55 1.80
CA GLU A 41 -6.75 -17.25 1.41
C GLU A 41 -6.54 -16.24 2.54
N ILE A 42 -6.10 -15.04 2.17
CA ILE A 42 -6.05 -13.91 3.08
C ILE A 42 -7.43 -13.25 3.09
N GLU A 43 -7.89 -12.92 4.29
CA GLU A 43 -9.09 -12.13 4.48
C GLU A 43 -8.73 -10.65 4.56
N TRP A 44 -9.45 -9.86 3.77
CA TRP A 44 -9.22 -8.44 3.56
C TRP A 44 -10.47 -7.64 3.89
N LEU A 45 -10.27 -6.45 4.45
CA LEU A 45 -11.28 -5.41 4.51
C LEU A 45 -10.94 -4.31 3.51
N GLU A 46 -11.93 -3.92 2.72
CA GLU A 46 -11.81 -2.84 1.74
C GLU A 46 -12.44 -1.54 2.26
N HIS A 47 -11.68 -0.46 2.14
CA HIS A 47 -12.10 0.91 2.44
C HIS A 47 -11.27 1.90 1.62
N ASP A 48 -11.93 2.89 1.01
CA ASP A 48 -11.33 3.95 0.21
C ASP A 48 -10.35 3.44 -0.88
N GLY A 49 -10.69 2.30 -1.50
CA GLY A 49 -9.89 1.71 -2.57
C GLY A 49 -8.62 1.01 -2.09
N LEU A 50 -8.40 0.89 -0.78
CA LEU A 50 -7.33 0.11 -0.17
C LEU A 50 -7.90 -1.17 0.43
N LEU A 51 -7.09 -2.23 0.44
CA LEU A 51 -7.43 -3.45 1.18
C LEU A 51 -6.42 -3.69 2.30
N ILE A 52 -6.88 -3.85 3.53
CA ILE A 52 -6.03 -4.24 4.67
C ILE A 52 -6.35 -5.67 5.08
N ALA A 53 -5.32 -6.46 5.41
CA ALA A 53 -5.56 -7.78 5.98
C ALA A 53 -6.25 -7.65 7.36
N THR A 54 -7.24 -8.51 7.63
CA THR A 54 -8.00 -8.50 8.90
C THR A 54 -7.15 -8.88 10.12
N ARG A 55 -5.98 -9.48 9.88
CA ARG A 55 -5.02 -9.92 10.89
C ARG A 55 -3.58 -9.81 10.40
N ASN A 56 -2.64 -9.94 11.33
CA ASN A 56 -1.25 -10.24 10.99
C ASN A 56 -1.18 -11.58 10.24
N ILE A 57 -0.73 -11.55 8.98
CA ILE A 57 -0.60 -12.76 8.16
C ILE A 57 0.74 -13.46 8.38
N LEU A 58 1.73 -12.74 8.93
CA LEU A 58 3.03 -13.27 9.34
C LEU A 58 3.37 -12.69 10.71
N THR A 59 3.75 -13.52 11.67
CA THR A 59 4.07 -13.11 13.05
C THR A 59 5.50 -13.47 13.41
N GLY A 60 6.08 -12.84 14.44
CA GLY A 60 7.48 -13.00 14.81
C GLY A 60 8.47 -12.54 13.74
N VAL A 61 8.07 -11.60 12.89
CA VAL A 61 8.90 -11.05 11.80
C VAL A 61 9.43 -9.68 12.18
N SER A 62 10.69 -9.37 11.83
CA SER A 62 11.27 -8.06 12.07
C SER A 62 10.93 -7.07 10.94
N TRP A 63 11.02 -5.77 11.25
CA TRP A 63 10.88 -4.74 10.22
C TRP A 63 11.95 -4.89 9.14
N ASP A 64 13.19 -5.24 9.52
CA ASP A 64 14.30 -5.46 8.60
C ASP A 64 14.04 -6.64 7.64
N ASP A 65 13.44 -7.73 8.12
CA ASP A 65 13.07 -8.86 7.26
C ASP A 65 12.02 -8.48 6.22
N LEU A 66 11.03 -7.68 6.62
CA LEU A 66 10.03 -7.12 5.71
C LEU A 66 10.68 -6.17 4.71
N ASN A 67 11.61 -5.33 5.16
CA ASN A 67 12.32 -4.37 4.32
C ASN A 67 13.21 -5.07 3.28
N ARG A 68 13.94 -6.12 3.67
CA ARG A 68 14.71 -6.99 2.76
C ARG A 68 13.84 -7.58 1.66
N ASN A 69 12.59 -7.89 1.99
CA ASN A 69 11.59 -8.40 1.04
C ASN A 69 10.84 -7.31 0.27
N LYS A 70 11.21 -6.04 0.44
CA LYS A 70 10.56 -4.84 -0.14
C LYS A 70 9.08 -4.75 0.21
N LEU A 71 8.71 -5.14 1.44
CA LEU A 71 7.32 -5.15 1.91
C LEU A 71 6.99 -3.93 2.77
N ILE A 72 7.99 -3.14 3.21
CA ILE A 72 7.73 -1.90 3.94
C ILE A 72 7.17 -0.83 2.99
N LEU A 73 7.99 -0.28 2.10
CA LEU A 73 7.55 0.74 1.13
C LEU A 73 6.65 0.13 0.05
N GLY A 74 6.91 -1.13 -0.26
CA GLY A 74 6.07 -1.96 -1.10
C GLY A 74 6.76 -2.47 -2.35
N LYS A 75 6.10 -3.45 -2.96
CA LYS A 75 6.47 -4.01 -4.26
C LYS A 75 5.23 -4.42 -5.03
N ARG A 76 5.38 -4.56 -6.33
CA ARG A 76 4.33 -5.09 -7.20
C ARG A 76 4.20 -6.59 -7.02
N VAL A 77 2.95 -7.04 -6.93
CA VAL A 77 2.57 -8.45 -6.95
C VAL A 77 1.37 -8.64 -7.87
N GLU A 78 1.22 -9.85 -8.37
CA GLU A 78 0.03 -10.28 -9.08
C GLU A 78 -0.68 -11.34 -8.24
N ILE A 79 -1.97 -11.12 -8.00
CA ILE A 79 -2.85 -12.02 -7.26
C ILE A 79 -4.07 -12.26 -8.13
N ASP A 80 -4.26 -13.51 -8.55
CA ASP A 80 -5.40 -13.93 -9.39
C ASP A 80 -5.59 -13.08 -10.66
N GLY A 81 -4.48 -12.76 -11.34
CA GLY A 81 -4.46 -11.97 -12.56
C GLY A 81 -4.64 -10.45 -12.37
N LYS A 82 -4.78 -9.99 -11.12
CA LYS A 82 -4.85 -8.56 -10.77
C LYS A 82 -3.55 -8.09 -10.15
N ARG A 83 -3.12 -6.88 -10.50
CA ARG A 83 -1.87 -6.28 -10.01
C ARG A 83 -2.13 -5.40 -8.80
N TYR A 84 -1.23 -5.47 -7.83
CA TYR A 84 -1.30 -4.69 -6.60
C TYR A 84 0.09 -4.20 -6.20
N TRP A 85 0.14 -3.05 -5.55
CA TRP A 85 1.21 -2.76 -4.61
C TRP A 85 0.88 -3.42 -3.28
N VAL A 86 1.74 -4.34 -2.84
CA VAL A 86 1.70 -4.85 -1.48
C VAL A 86 2.70 -4.08 -0.64
N ARG A 87 2.26 -3.51 0.47
CA ARG A 87 3.11 -2.78 1.42
C ARG A 87 2.64 -2.93 2.86
N THR A 88 3.39 -2.34 3.77
CA THR A 88 2.99 -2.18 5.15
C THR A 88 2.07 -0.95 5.28
N MET A 89 1.15 -1.00 6.25
CA MET A 89 0.27 0.13 6.60
C MET A 89 1.05 1.39 7.03
N LYS A 90 0.56 2.58 6.68
CA LYS A 90 1.13 3.85 7.16
C LYS A 90 0.66 4.17 8.57
N ASN A 91 1.54 4.83 9.32
CA ASN A 91 1.30 5.31 10.69
C ASN A 91 1.55 6.81 10.79
N GLY A 92 0.60 7.58 10.27
CA GLY A 92 0.56 9.03 10.44
C GLY A 92 0.04 9.47 11.83
N PRO A 93 0.09 10.77 12.11
CA PRO A 93 -0.64 11.37 13.23
C PRO A 93 -2.13 11.05 13.12
N ASN A 94 -2.81 10.91 14.26
CA ASN A 94 -4.24 10.56 14.28
C ASN A 94 -5.07 11.48 13.39
N HIS A 95 -6.03 10.89 12.65
CA HIS A 95 -6.95 11.60 11.76
C HIS A 95 -6.28 12.39 10.62
N THR A 96 -5.05 12.04 10.27
CA THR A 96 -4.39 12.52 9.04
C THR A 96 -4.54 11.48 7.93
N PRO A 97 -4.46 11.86 6.65
CA PRO A 97 -4.47 10.93 5.51
C PRO A 97 -3.50 9.75 5.64
N ASP A 98 -2.41 9.90 6.39
CA ASP A 98 -1.40 8.87 6.60
C ASP A 98 -1.67 7.94 7.80
N ASP A 99 -2.70 8.18 8.63
CA ASP A 99 -3.15 7.25 9.69
C ASP A 99 -4.14 6.21 9.14
N GLU A 100 -3.65 5.39 8.22
CA GLU A 100 -4.45 4.35 7.57
C GLU A 100 -5.10 3.41 8.59
N TRP A 101 -4.38 3.05 9.66
CA TRP A 101 -4.94 2.24 10.74
C TRP A 101 -6.16 2.89 11.39
N GLY A 102 -6.06 4.19 11.70
CA GLY A 102 -7.14 4.96 12.28
C GLY A 102 -8.36 4.97 11.37
N HIS A 103 -8.17 5.26 10.08
CA HIS A 103 -9.28 5.27 9.11
C HIS A 103 -9.93 3.90 8.93
N PHE A 104 -9.14 2.83 8.85
CA PHE A 104 -9.69 1.48 8.81
C PHE A 104 -10.49 1.17 10.09
N LEU A 105 -10.02 1.55 11.27
CA LEU A 105 -10.78 1.37 12.51
C LEU A 105 -12.06 2.21 12.55
N ASP A 106 -11.98 3.48 12.14
CA ASP A 106 -13.10 4.43 12.17
C ASP A 106 -14.24 4.00 11.25
N ALA A 107 -13.91 3.42 10.08
CA ALA A 107 -14.90 2.94 9.13
C ALA A 107 -15.29 1.47 9.31
N CYS A 108 -14.67 0.75 10.26
CA CYS A 108 -14.97 -0.65 10.52
C CYS A 108 -16.28 -0.75 11.31
N PRO A 109 -17.28 -1.53 10.86
CA PRO A 109 -18.53 -1.67 11.60
C PRO A 109 -18.36 -2.41 12.92
N ASP A 110 -17.32 -3.23 13.03
CA ASP A 110 -16.93 -3.97 14.22
C ASP A 110 -15.40 -3.98 14.32
N GLU A 111 -14.85 -3.34 15.35
CA GLU A 111 -13.40 -3.27 15.55
C GLU A 111 -12.74 -4.65 15.63
N HIS A 112 -13.47 -5.69 16.05
CA HIS A 112 -12.97 -7.05 16.16
C HIS A 112 -12.61 -7.69 14.81
N LEU A 113 -13.12 -7.15 13.70
CA LEU A 113 -12.74 -7.58 12.36
C LEU A 113 -11.31 -7.15 11.99
N LEU A 114 -10.79 -6.10 12.62
CA LEU A 114 -9.41 -5.64 12.40
C LEU A 114 -8.52 -5.95 13.59
N TRP A 115 -9.05 -5.89 14.80
CA TRP A 115 -8.25 -5.98 16.00
C TRP A 115 -8.84 -6.95 17.01
N ASP A 116 -8.04 -7.95 17.35
CA ASP A 116 -8.18 -8.76 18.54
C ASP A 116 -6.85 -8.69 19.29
N ILE A 117 -6.86 -8.70 20.62
CA ILE A 117 -5.64 -8.66 21.43
C ILE A 117 -4.65 -9.77 21.06
N SER A 118 -5.14 -10.92 20.60
CA SER A 118 -4.35 -12.05 20.11
C SER A 118 -3.64 -11.78 18.77
N CYS A 119 -4.06 -10.77 18.01
CA CYS A 119 -3.39 -10.36 16.77
C CYS A 119 -2.05 -9.67 17.02
N GLY A 120 -1.80 -9.17 18.24
CA GLY A 120 -0.58 -8.48 18.60
C GLY A 120 -0.40 -7.13 17.89
N TYR A 121 0.84 -6.68 17.80
CA TYR A 121 1.24 -5.48 17.10
C TYR A 121 1.55 -5.75 15.62
N SER A 122 1.19 -4.81 14.76
CA SER A 122 1.56 -4.83 13.33
C SER A 122 2.61 -3.75 13.06
N TRP A 123 3.69 -4.08 12.35
CA TRP A 123 4.67 -3.09 11.90
C TRP A 123 4.02 -2.04 11.01
N CYS A 124 4.55 -0.82 11.03
CA CYS A 124 4.06 0.28 10.21
C CYS A 124 5.17 0.97 9.38
N ILE A 125 4.75 1.70 8.36
CA ILE A 125 5.55 2.74 7.72
C ILE A 125 5.39 4.01 8.54
N ASN A 126 6.49 4.58 9.00
CA ASN A 126 6.52 5.87 9.68
C ASN A 126 7.56 6.79 9.04
N ALA A 127 7.44 8.09 9.28
CA ALA A 127 8.54 9.01 9.04
C ALA A 127 9.72 8.59 9.92
N VAL A 128 10.91 8.50 9.33
CA VAL A 128 12.12 8.15 10.08
C VAL A 128 12.47 9.30 11.02
N ASP A 129 12.49 9.04 12.32
CA ASP A 129 13.06 9.96 13.31
C ASP A 129 14.59 9.99 13.11
N PRO A 130 15.20 11.12 12.73
CA PRO A 130 16.64 11.21 12.52
C PRO A 130 17.46 10.92 13.79
N LEU A 131 16.86 11.09 14.98
CA LEU A 131 17.51 10.80 16.26
C LEU A 131 17.40 9.33 16.65
N LYS A 132 16.47 8.58 16.04
CA LYS A 132 16.19 7.16 16.32
C LYS A 132 15.93 6.37 15.03
N PRO A 133 16.92 6.30 14.12
CA PRO A 133 16.71 5.75 12.78
C PRO A 133 16.40 4.24 12.78
N ASP A 134 16.77 3.53 13.84
CA ASP A 134 16.55 2.11 14.06
C ASP A 134 15.18 1.81 14.69
N MET A 135 14.51 2.80 15.26
CA MET A 135 13.23 2.61 15.92
C MET A 135 12.07 2.72 14.92
N LYS A 136 11.16 1.74 14.94
CA LYS A 136 10.04 1.59 14.00
C LYS A 136 8.72 1.47 14.75
N ASP A 137 7.68 2.02 14.16
CA ASP A 137 6.37 2.10 14.78
C ASP A 137 5.56 0.83 14.60
N LEU A 138 4.73 0.58 15.60
CA LEU A 138 3.81 -0.55 15.69
C LEU A 138 2.40 -0.03 16.05
N ARG A 139 1.37 -0.64 15.47
CA ARG A 139 -0.05 -0.36 15.78
C ARG A 139 -0.78 -1.59 16.29
N GLY A 140 -1.83 -1.38 17.09
CA GLY A 140 -2.63 -2.44 17.73
C GLY A 140 -2.04 -2.89 19.06
N GLY A 141 -1.85 -4.20 19.25
CA GLY A 141 -1.32 -4.75 20.50
C GLY A 141 -2.38 -4.84 21.59
N SER A 142 -2.15 -4.21 22.74
CA SER A 142 -3.04 -4.29 23.92
C SER A 142 -4.32 -3.47 23.80
N ALA A 143 -4.43 -2.61 22.78
CA ALA A 143 -5.65 -1.87 22.45
C ALA A 143 -5.73 -1.65 20.94
N ALA A 144 -6.94 -1.52 20.38
CA ALA A 144 -7.14 -1.29 18.95
C ALA A 144 -6.32 -0.10 18.43
N ARG A 145 -6.39 1.06 19.12
CA ARG A 145 -5.59 2.25 18.78
C ARG A 145 -4.22 2.30 19.47
N GLY A 146 -3.74 1.19 20.00
CA GLY A 146 -2.42 1.11 20.63
C GLY A 146 -1.30 1.53 19.66
N ARG A 147 -0.28 2.18 20.22
CA ARG A 147 0.93 2.62 19.52
C ARG A 147 2.14 2.14 20.33
N SER A 148 3.16 1.65 19.64
CA SER A 148 4.43 1.30 20.27
C SER A 148 5.58 1.54 19.31
N GLN A 149 6.81 1.49 19.81
CA GLN A 149 8.01 1.67 19.01
C GLN A 149 9.08 0.69 19.48
N TYR A 150 9.70 -0.01 18.53
CA TYR A 150 10.74 -1.00 18.81
C TYR A 150 11.84 -0.95 17.75
N SER A 151 13.01 -1.50 18.07
CA SER A 151 14.12 -1.60 17.13
C SER A 151 13.73 -2.46 15.91
N ASN A 152 14.16 -2.04 14.72
CA ASN A 152 13.86 -2.63 13.43
C ASN A 152 14.22 -4.12 13.30
N ASN A 153 15.18 -4.60 14.10
CA ASN A 153 15.61 -6.00 14.15
C ASN A 153 14.81 -6.86 15.14
N SER A 154 13.88 -6.27 15.91
CA SER A 154 13.07 -6.99 16.89
C SER A 154 12.07 -7.89 16.19
N SER A 155 11.93 -9.13 16.66
CA SER A 155 11.07 -10.17 16.05
C SER A 155 10.22 -10.91 17.09
N LEU A 156 9.72 -10.17 18.09
CA LEU A 156 8.88 -10.76 19.14
C LEU A 156 7.66 -11.46 18.54
N VAL A 157 7.20 -12.53 19.20
CA VAL A 157 6.05 -13.34 18.76
C VAL A 157 4.78 -12.49 18.60
N SER A 158 4.64 -11.43 19.40
CA SER A 158 3.54 -10.47 19.34
C SER A 158 3.69 -9.42 18.24
N PHE A 159 4.78 -9.40 17.48
CA PHE A 159 4.99 -8.48 16.35
C PHE A 159 4.70 -9.20 15.05
N GLY A 160 4.08 -8.50 14.11
CA GLY A 160 3.70 -9.12 12.86
C GLY A 160 3.59 -8.14 11.70
N TRP A 161 3.21 -8.71 10.58
CA TRP A 161 2.98 -8.01 9.34
C TRP A 161 1.53 -8.17 8.92
N ARG A 162 0.87 -7.03 8.81
CA ARG A 162 -0.47 -6.85 8.25
C ARG A 162 -0.34 -6.04 6.96
N PRO A 163 -0.41 -6.68 5.79
CA PRO A 163 -0.27 -5.97 4.53
C PRO A 163 -1.45 -5.07 4.25
N VAL A 164 -1.17 -4.04 3.47
CA VAL A 164 -2.14 -3.25 2.71
C VAL A 164 -1.89 -3.50 1.22
N LEU A 165 -2.96 -3.73 0.46
CA LEU A 165 -2.94 -3.73 -0.99
C LEU A 165 -3.48 -2.41 -1.53
N GLU A 166 -2.71 -1.79 -2.41
CA GLU A 166 -3.22 -0.76 -3.33
C GLU A 166 -3.46 -1.43 -4.69
N PRO A 167 -4.71 -1.51 -5.17
CA PRO A 167 -5.01 -1.96 -6.52
C PRO A 167 -4.30 -1.08 -7.55
N ILE A 168 -3.68 -1.73 -8.54
CA ILE A 168 -3.13 -1.09 -9.73
C ILE A 168 -4.19 -1.25 -10.81
N SER A 169 -4.83 -0.15 -11.21
CA SER A 169 -5.78 -0.20 -12.32
C SER A 169 -5.02 -0.12 -13.64
N PRO A 170 -5.31 -1.00 -14.61
CA PRO A 170 -4.73 -0.86 -15.93
C PRO A 170 -5.12 0.50 -16.50
N ILE A 171 -4.15 1.15 -17.14
CA ILE A 171 -4.40 2.38 -17.88
C ILE A 171 -5.40 2.05 -19.00
N PRO A 172 -6.48 2.84 -19.16
CA PRO A 172 -7.48 2.58 -20.18
C PRO A 172 -6.84 2.38 -21.56
N PRO A 173 -7.20 1.34 -22.32
CA PRO A 173 -6.65 1.10 -23.67
C PRO A 173 -6.88 2.28 -24.62
N ASP A 174 -7.92 3.05 -24.35
CA ASP A 174 -8.37 4.24 -25.06
C ASP A 174 -7.93 5.54 -24.37
N ILE A 175 -6.83 5.53 -23.61
CA ILE A 175 -6.30 6.73 -22.94
C ILE A 175 -6.05 7.91 -23.89
N ASP A 176 -5.81 7.66 -25.18
CA ASP A 176 -5.71 8.71 -26.21
C ASP A 176 -6.97 9.58 -26.30
N THR A 177 -8.14 9.02 -25.95
CA THR A 177 -9.42 9.77 -25.91
C THR A 177 -9.45 10.81 -24.79
N LEU A 178 -8.56 10.69 -23.79
CA LEU A 178 -8.44 11.64 -22.69
C LEU A 178 -7.50 12.82 -23.03
N ILE A 179 -6.91 12.87 -24.23
CA ILE A 179 -6.08 14.01 -24.64
C ILE A 179 -6.92 15.30 -24.60
N GLY A 180 -6.41 16.32 -23.91
CA GLY A 180 -7.08 17.59 -23.65
C GLY A 180 -7.98 17.60 -22.40
N VAL A 181 -8.20 16.45 -21.75
CA VAL A 181 -9.01 16.30 -20.54
C VAL A 181 -8.14 16.49 -19.30
N ASP A 182 -8.71 17.09 -18.25
CA ASP A 182 -8.08 17.15 -16.94
C ASP A 182 -8.15 15.76 -16.28
N VAL A 183 -7.00 15.21 -15.88
CA VAL A 183 -6.87 13.86 -15.34
C VAL A 183 -6.12 13.86 -14.00
N VAL A 184 -6.28 12.77 -13.26
CA VAL A 184 -5.43 12.38 -12.13
C VAL A 184 -4.63 11.16 -12.52
N VAL A 185 -3.31 11.30 -12.50
CA VAL A 185 -2.36 10.19 -12.64
C VAL A 185 -1.86 9.83 -11.26
N LYS A 186 -2.05 8.58 -10.80
CA LYS A 186 -1.53 8.11 -9.51
C LYS A 186 -0.36 7.15 -9.73
N SER A 187 0.64 7.26 -8.88
CA SER A 187 1.69 6.25 -8.72
C SER A 187 2.22 6.29 -7.28
N GLN A 188 2.30 5.14 -6.60
CA GLN A 188 2.93 4.95 -5.28
C GLN A 188 2.59 6.06 -4.26
N GLY A 189 1.31 6.24 -3.96
CA GLY A 189 0.86 7.27 -2.98
C GLY A 189 1.08 8.73 -3.41
N SER A 190 1.52 8.99 -4.64
CA SER A 190 1.63 10.31 -5.24
C SER A 190 0.60 10.48 -6.35
N THR A 191 0.07 11.69 -6.51
CA THR A 191 -0.84 12.05 -7.61
C THR A 191 -0.35 13.25 -8.38
N ILE A 192 -0.60 13.24 -9.69
CA ILE A 192 -0.39 14.36 -10.60
C ILE A 192 -1.77 14.74 -11.14
N HIS A 193 -2.20 15.96 -10.83
CA HIS A 193 -3.43 16.54 -11.36
C HIS A 193 -3.05 17.48 -12.49
N GLY A 194 -3.50 17.23 -13.71
CA GLY A 194 -3.16 18.09 -14.85
C GLY A 194 -3.95 17.74 -16.09
N LYS A 195 -3.79 18.53 -17.14
CA LYS A 195 -4.41 18.26 -18.44
C LYS A 195 -3.53 17.33 -19.25
N LEU A 196 -4.08 16.19 -19.67
CA LEU A 196 -3.35 15.25 -20.51
C LEU A 196 -3.07 15.89 -21.87
N GLU A 197 -1.79 16.01 -22.23
CA GLU A 197 -1.36 16.64 -23.49
C GLU A 197 -1.05 15.60 -24.56
N SER A 198 -0.33 14.53 -24.18
CA SER A 198 0.08 13.50 -25.11
C SER A 198 0.26 12.16 -24.41
N VAL A 199 0.06 11.11 -25.18
CA VAL A 199 0.34 9.72 -24.81
C VAL A 199 1.34 9.18 -25.81
N SER A 200 2.36 8.47 -25.31
CA SER A 200 3.29 7.71 -26.12
C SER A 200 3.33 6.26 -25.66
N ALA A 201 4.15 5.43 -26.30
CA ALA A 201 4.34 4.05 -25.89
C ALA A 201 4.91 3.89 -24.46
N TYR A 202 5.57 4.92 -23.93
CA TYR A 202 6.30 4.85 -22.66
C TYR A 202 5.86 5.87 -21.63
N ASP A 203 5.33 7.01 -22.07
CA ASP A 203 5.10 8.16 -21.18
C ASP A 203 3.79 8.88 -21.49
N LEU A 204 3.26 9.54 -20.44
CA LEU A 204 2.21 10.56 -20.52
C LEU A 204 2.82 11.93 -20.29
N THR A 205 2.38 12.94 -21.05
CA THR A 205 2.71 14.35 -20.78
C THR A 205 1.49 15.07 -20.25
N LEU A 206 1.63 15.80 -19.14
CA LEU A 206 0.59 16.61 -18.52
C LEU A 206 0.99 18.09 -18.48
N ARG A 207 0.09 18.98 -18.89
CA ARG A 207 0.24 20.42 -18.71
C ARG A 207 -0.49 20.91 -17.46
N ASN A 208 -0.04 22.06 -16.95
CA ASN A 208 -0.60 22.70 -15.76
C ASN A 208 -0.65 21.73 -14.56
N ALA A 209 0.34 20.85 -14.48
CA ALA A 209 0.36 19.76 -13.54
C ALA A 209 0.61 20.25 -12.10
N LYS A 210 -0.17 19.72 -11.16
CA LYS A 210 -0.02 19.91 -9.72
C LYS A 210 0.25 18.56 -9.08
N ILE A 211 1.37 18.46 -8.39
CA ILE A 211 1.84 17.22 -7.77
C ILE A 211 1.46 17.23 -6.30
N LYS A 212 0.91 16.12 -5.81
CA LYS A 212 0.72 15.82 -4.39
C LYS A 212 1.44 14.52 -4.08
N SER A 213 2.31 14.50 -3.07
CA SER A 213 2.98 13.27 -2.61
C SER A 213 2.61 13.00 -1.16
N PHE A 214 2.16 11.77 -0.88
CA PHE A 214 1.91 11.25 0.46
C PHE A 214 2.93 10.17 0.80
N GLY A 215 4.21 10.55 0.85
CA GLY A 215 5.33 9.67 1.21
C GLY A 215 5.94 8.87 0.05
N GLY A 216 5.48 9.07 -1.19
CA GLY A 216 6.04 8.47 -2.40
C GLY A 216 7.10 9.36 -3.07
N ASN A 217 8.09 8.75 -3.72
CA ASN A 217 9.12 9.49 -4.45
C ASN A 217 8.63 9.85 -5.87
N PHE A 218 8.07 11.06 -6.03
CA PHE A 218 7.61 11.57 -7.34
C PHE A 218 8.64 11.39 -8.46
N LYS A 219 9.93 11.57 -8.15
CA LYS A 219 11.01 11.45 -9.14
C LYS A 219 11.23 10.04 -9.66
N GLU A 220 10.63 9.02 -9.06
CA GLU A 220 10.73 7.65 -9.54
C GLU A 220 9.83 7.38 -10.74
N PHE A 221 8.75 8.15 -10.93
CA PHE A 221 7.80 7.91 -12.01
C PHE A 221 7.48 9.14 -12.85
N ALA A 222 7.90 10.34 -12.44
CA ALA A 222 7.62 11.54 -13.19
C ALA A 222 8.71 12.61 -13.08
N LEU A 223 8.77 13.46 -14.10
CA LEU A 223 9.76 14.52 -14.27
C LEU A 223 9.07 15.83 -14.66
N ASN A 224 9.44 16.92 -14.00
CA ASN A 224 9.06 18.27 -14.44
C ASN A 224 9.96 18.72 -15.59
N LEU A 225 9.36 19.20 -16.67
CA LEU A 225 10.07 19.81 -17.79
C LEU A 225 10.24 21.33 -17.59
N PRO A 226 11.22 21.96 -18.27
CA PRO A 226 11.46 23.40 -18.18
C PRO A 226 10.28 24.27 -18.60
N ASP A 227 9.39 23.76 -19.45
CA ASP A 227 8.18 24.45 -19.92
C ASP A 227 7.00 24.36 -18.93
N GLY A 228 7.20 23.73 -17.77
CA GLY A 228 6.19 23.55 -16.74
C GLY A 228 5.25 22.34 -16.97
N SER A 229 5.47 21.55 -18.03
CA SER A 229 4.80 20.26 -18.20
C SER A 229 5.45 19.17 -17.34
N VAL A 230 4.74 18.05 -17.17
CA VAL A 230 5.21 16.88 -16.43
C VAL A 230 5.11 15.65 -17.31
N ILE A 231 6.22 14.92 -17.44
CA ILE A 231 6.25 13.61 -18.09
C ILE A 231 6.15 12.53 -17.00
N ALA A 232 5.28 11.54 -17.19
CA ALA A 232 5.11 10.40 -16.29
C ALA A 232 5.29 9.07 -17.03
N ASP A 233 6.16 8.20 -16.48
CA ASP A 233 6.47 6.86 -16.99
C ASP A 233 5.24 5.95 -16.87
N LEU A 234 4.67 5.59 -18.01
CA LEU A 234 3.47 4.77 -18.16
C LEU A 234 3.61 3.43 -17.44
N SER A 235 4.81 2.84 -17.42
CA SER A 235 5.06 1.56 -16.75
C SER A 235 4.98 1.68 -15.23
N ARG A 236 5.07 2.90 -14.69
CA ARG A 236 5.07 3.21 -13.26
C ARG A 236 3.76 3.82 -12.77
N ILE A 237 2.84 4.14 -13.67
CA ILE A 237 1.53 4.66 -13.35
C ILE A 237 0.65 3.51 -12.82
N ASP A 238 -0.05 3.80 -11.73
CA ASP A 238 -0.98 2.87 -11.10
C ASP A 238 -2.41 3.03 -11.60
N PHE A 239 -2.80 4.23 -12.01
CA PHE A 239 -4.03 4.50 -12.77
C PHE A 239 -4.03 5.91 -13.36
N VAL A 240 -4.91 6.11 -14.34
CA VAL A 240 -5.30 7.42 -14.86
C VAL A 240 -6.82 7.53 -14.77
N LEU A 241 -7.33 8.60 -14.15
CA LEU A 241 -8.76 8.88 -14.06
C LEU A 241 -9.07 10.28 -14.60
N PRO A 242 -10.08 10.44 -15.47
CA PRO A 242 -10.55 11.77 -15.83
C PRO A 242 -11.18 12.45 -14.62
N LEU A 243 -10.87 13.73 -14.43
CA LEU A 243 -11.61 14.58 -13.51
C LEU A 243 -12.90 14.96 -14.21
N GLU A 244 -14.03 14.43 -13.71
CA GLU A 244 -15.32 14.94 -14.13
C GLU A 244 -15.34 16.44 -13.85
N LYS A 245 -15.63 17.24 -14.89
CA LYS A 245 -16.04 18.62 -14.66
C LYS A 245 -17.29 18.51 -13.83
N THR A 246 -17.21 18.87 -12.54
CA THR A 246 -18.40 19.16 -11.75
C THR A 246 -19.22 20.09 -12.62
N ALA A 247 -20.36 19.59 -13.11
CA ALA A 247 -21.36 20.44 -13.73
C ALA A 247 -21.60 21.52 -12.69
N LYS A 248 -21.29 22.77 -13.04
CA LYS A 248 -21.78 23.90 -12.27
C LYS A 248 -23.29 23.75 -12.34
N GLU A 249 -23.90 23.34 -11.23
CA GLU A 249 -25.33 23.57 -11.01
C GLU A 249 -25.52 25.09 -11.15
N GLU A 250 -26.21 25.48 -12.21
CA GLU A 250 -26.71 26.84 -12.43
C GLU A 250 -27.83 27.18 -11.44
#